data_AF-A0A952TRP1-F1
#
_entry.id   AF-A0A952TRP1-F1
#
_cell.length_a   1.000
_cell.length_b   1.000
_cell.length_c   1.000
_cell.angle_alpha   90.00
_cell.angle_beta   90.00
_cell.angle_gamma   90.00
#
_symmetry.space_group_name_H-M   'P 1'
#
loop_
_entity.id
_entity.type
_entity.pdbx_description
1 polymer ?
#
loop_
_entity_poly.entity_id
_entity_poly.type
_entity_poly.pdbx_seq_one_letter_code
_entity_poly.pdbx_strand_id
1 'polypeptide(L)'
;MTEDLRRAEQLAFDLQRSGYESAFVESAGTLYFSRYPQGLQSPSSATIKLLQGVFDQHQDSSFFILRHRLYTTGPLSERCRGMIKVAAKRATANIQPRNHGLTLDLKRTEIGFSENPLFPVQADGRTTSPSEERIDSILSRSAESPSEMLILAEEIASLIETGGPLHDFHRQIAAVLKSREGEILGYGINTNALNKTLHAEINLIQKFFTRTGQRIPKGATLYSTHKPCKMCAGMIHDWSEDPKGMKVFYRNEEKGGLSRNTILDTVGNQVHLPREHHES
;
A
#
# COMPACT_ATOMS: atom_id res chain seq x y z
N MET A 1 -21.33 -20.40 -16.81
CA MET A 1 -21.09 -19.48 -15.68
C MET A 1 -20.85 -20.35 -14.44
N THR A 2 -19.75 -20.16 -13.71
CA THR A 2 -19.47 -20.99 -12.52
C THR A 2 -20.40 -20.61 -11.36
N GLU A 3 -20.67 -21.55 -10.47
CA GLU A 3 -21.46 -21.30 -9.25
C GLU A 3 -20.84 -20.19 -8.40
N ASP A 4 -19.51 -20.20 -8.25
CA ASP A 4 -18.74 -19.14 -7.59
C ASP A 4 -19.01 -17.75 -8.16
N LEU A 5 -19.13 -17.62 -9.48
CA LEU A 5 -19.39 -16.34 -10.13
C LEU A 5 -20.83 -15.88 -9.87
N ARG A 6 -21.82 -16.77 -9.98
CA ARG A 6 -23.22 -16.44 -9.65
C ARG A 6 -23.35 -15.96 -8.20
N ARG A 7 -22.67 -16.64 -7.27
CA ARG A 7 -22.63 -16.25 -5.86
C ARG A 7 -21.98 -14.87 -5.69
N ALA A 8 -20.86 -14.60 -6.35
CA ALA A 8 -20.20 -13.29 -6.27
C ALA A 8 -21.06 -12.16 -6.87
N GLU A 9 -21.72 -12.40 -8.00
CA GLU A 9 -22.63 -11.43 -8.63
C GLU A 9 -23.85 -11.13 -7.73
N GLN A 10 -24.40 -12.14 -7.03
CA GLN A 10 -25.44 -11.93 -6.02
C GLN A 10 -24.92 -11.08 -4.85
N LEU A 11 -23.76 -11.40 -4.28
CA LEU A 11 -23.19 -10.63 -3.19
C LEU A 11 -22.92 -9.17 -3.60
N ALA A 12 -22.46 -8.95 -4.84
CA ALA A 12 -22.29 -7.63 -5.40
C ALA A 12 -23.63 -6.88 -5.55
N PHE A 13 -24.70 -7.58 -5.94
CA PHE A 13 -26.07 -7.04 -5.98
C PHE A 13 -26.54 -6.62 -4.58
N ASP A 14 -26.36 -7.48 -3.58
CA ASP A 14 -26.77 -7.23 -2.20
C ASP A 14 -25.98 -6.08 -1.52
N LEU A 15 -24.75 -5.83 -1.98
CA LEU A 15 -23.88 -4.75 -1.49
C LEU A 15 -24.02 -3.44 -2.28
N GLN A 16 -24.75 -3.45 -3.39
CA GLN A 16 -24.83 -2.34 -4.34
C GLN A 16 -25.29 -1.05 -3.65
N ARG A 17 -24.55 0.03 -3.89
CA ARG A 17 -24.89 1.39 -3.46
C ARG A 17 -24.59 2.35 -4.60
N SER A 18 -25.56 3.19 -4.97
CA SER A 18 -25.40 4.15 -6.06
C SER A 18 -24.20 5.06 -5.81
N GLY A 19 -23.31 5.20 -6.79
CA GLY A 19 -22.10 6.02 -6.70
C GLY A 19 -20.91 5.38 -5.96
N TYR A 20 -20.97 4.09 -5.62
CA TYR A 20 -19.86 3.39 -4.94
C TYR A 20 -19.40 2.15 -5.71
N GLU A 21 -18.10 1.89 -5.66
CA GLU A 21 -17.55 0.55 -5.91
C GLU A 21 -17.44 -0.21 -4.59
N SER A 22 -17.48 -1.54 -4.68
CA SER A 22 -17.40 -2.45 -3.53
C SER A 22 -16.35 -3.52 -3.79
N ALA A 23 -15.58 -3.83 -2.76
CA ALA A 23 -14.73 -5.02 -2.72
C ALA A 23 -15.14 -5.88 -1.53
N PHE A 24 -15.10 -7.20 -1.69
CA PHE A 24 -15.56 -8.12 -0.65
C PHE A 24 -14.84 -9.47 -0.70
N VAL A 25 -14.84 -10.15 0.44
CA VAL A 25 -14.33 -11.50 0.64
C VAL A 25 -15.20 -12.23 1.65
N GLU A 26 -15.55 -13.47 1.34
CA GLU A 26 -16.30 -14.35 2.25
C GLU A 26 -15.33 -15.29 2.98
N SER A 27 -15.47 -15.38 4.30
CA SER A 27 -14.70 -16.30 5.14
C SER A 27 -15.50 -16.69 6.37
N ALA A 28 -15.58 -18.01 6.65
CA ALA A 28 -16.25 -18.56 7.84
C ALA A 28 -17.66 -17.99 8.11
N GLY A 29 -18.52 -17.94 7.09
CA GLY A 29 -19.90 -17.43 7.22
C GLY A 29 -20.01 -15.91 7.38
N THR A 30 -18.90 -15.17 7.24
CA THR A 30 -18.87 -13.70 7.29
C THR A 30 -18.46 -13.13 5.93
N LEU A 31 -19.20 -12.12 5.48
CA LEU A 31 -18.90 -11.27 4.34
C LEU A 31 -18.20 -10.00 4.83
N TYR A 32 -16.90 -9.93 4.63
CA TYR A 32 -16.11 -8.72 4.85
C TYR A 32 -16.14 -7.90 3.58
N PHE A 33 -16.50 -6.63 3.67
CA PHE A 33 -16.59 -5.78 2.48
C PHE A 33 -16.17 -4.35 2.79
N SER A 34 -15.73 -3.61 1.78
CA SER A 34 -15.56 -2.17 1.89
C SER A 34 -16.18 -1.48 0.69
N ARG A 35 -16.48 -0.19 0.85
CA ARG A 35 -17.00 0.68 -0.19
C ARG A 35 -16.09 1.87 -0.42
N TYR A 36 -16.05 2.32 -1.66
CA TYR A 36 -15.30 3.49 -2.07
C TYR A 36 -16.11 4.31 -3.07
N PRO A 37 -16.26 5.64 -2.88
CA PRO A 37 -17.01 6.49 -3.79
C PRO A 37 -16.37 6.48 -5.19
N GLN A 38 -17.17 6.31 -6.23
CA GLN A 38 -16.71 6.38 -7.60
C GLN A 38 -16.25 7.81 -7.91
N GLY A 39 -15.12 7.93 -8.64
CA GLY A 39 -14.55 9.21 -9.03
C GLY A 39 -13.72 9.91 -7.94
N LEU A 40 -13.81 9.48 -6.68
CA LEU A 40 -12.94 9.99 -5.63
C LEU A 40 -11.47 9.69 -5.96
N GLN A 41 -10.64 10.72 -5.86
CA GLN A 41 -9.21 10.62 -6.10
C GLN A 41 -8.49 10.51 -4.76
N SER A 42 -8.09 9.31 -4.38
CA SER A 42 -7.14 9.08 -3.27
C SER A 42 -6.18 7.92 -3.61
N PRO A 43 -5.06 7.75 -2.87
CA PRO A 43 -4.17 6.58 -2.99
C PRO A 43 -4.82 5.33 -2.35
N SER A 44 -6.07 5.06 -2.72
CA SER A 44 -6.89 3.98 -2.20
C SER A 44 -7.98 3.56 -3.19
N SER A 45 -8.73 2.52 -2.83
CA SER A 45 -9.88 1.98 -3.55
C SER A 45 -10.67 1.11 -2.60
N ALA A 46 -11.82 0.57 -3.01
CA ALA A 46 -12.50 -0.44 -2.19
C ALA A 46 -11.60 -1.67 -1.96
N THR A 47 -10.78 -2.04 -2.95
CA THR A 47 -9.84 -3.15 -2.80
C THR A 47 -8.77 -2.84 -1.74
N ILE A 48 -8.16 -1.66 -1.81
CA ILE A 48 -7.11 -1.27 -0.86
C ILE A 48 -7.69 -1.13 0.55
N LYS A 49 -8.83 -0.45 0.71
CA LYS A 49 -9.51 -0.31 2.01
C LYS A 49 -9.84 -1.65 2.64
N LEU A 50 -10.35 -2.60 1.85
CA LEU A 50 -10.64 -3.95 2.35
C LEU A 50 -9.36 -4.65 2.83
N LEU A 51 -8.29 -4.63 2.03
CA LEU A 51 -7.03 -5.29 2.38
C LEU A 51 -6.39 -4.67 3.62
N GLN A 52 -6.27 -3.35 3.66
CA GLN A 52 -5.69 -2.64 4.80
C GLN A 52 -6.54 -2.88 6.06
N GLY A 53 -7.86 -2.72 5.97
CA GLY A 53 -8.70 -2.82 7.16
C GLY A 53 -8.92 -4.24 7.67
N VAL A 54 -8.86 -5.27 6.82
CA VAL A 54 -8.85 -6.66 7.30
C VAL A 54 -7.58 -6.96 8.11
N PHE A 55 -6.42 -6.45 7.69
CA PHE A 55 -5.21 -6.59 8.51
C PHE A 55 -5.32 -5.83 9.83
N ASP A 56 -5.86 -4.62 9.82
CA ASP A 56 -5.95 -3.76 11.01
C ASP A 56 -6.98 -4.27 12.03
N GLN A 57 -8.20 -4.61 11.58
CA GLN A 57 -9.32 -4.98 12.44
C GLN A 57 -9.34 -6.47 12.82
N HIS A 58 -8.61 -7.30 12.08
CA HIS A 58 -8.63 -8.76 12.24
C HIS A 58 -7.22 -9.37 12.24
N GLN A 59 -6.25 -8.74 12.92
CA GLN A 59 -4.83 -9.10 12.91
C GLN A 59 -4.56 -10.62 12.94
N ASP A 60 -5.12 -11.33 13.93
CA ASP A 60 -4.92 -12.77 14.13
C ASP A 60 -5.51 -13.67 13.04
N SER A 61 -6.52 -13.18 12.31
CA SER A 61 -7.26 -13.96 11.30
C SER A 61 -7.13 -13.42 9.88
N SER A 62 -6.45 -12.28 9.70
CA SER A 62 -6.30 -11.54 8.44
C SER A 62 -5.81 -12.43 7.30
N PHE A 63 -4.78 -13.24 7.54
CA PHE A 63 -4.26 -14.18 6.54
C PHE A 63 -5.24 -15.30 6.18
N PHE A 64 -6.08 -15.76 7.11
CA PHE A 64 -7.09 -16.77 6.83
C PHE A 64 -8.20 -16.18 5.96
N ILE A 65 -8.68 -14.98 6.32
CA ILE A 65 -9.68 -14.23 5.55
C ILE A 65 -9.17 -13.97 4.13
N LEU A 66 -7.96 -13.42 3.97
CA LEU A 66 -7.41 -13.00 2.67
C LEU A 66 -6.81 -14.15 1.82
N ARG A 67 -6.84 -15.39 2.31
CA ARG A 67 -6.59 -16.59 1.49
C ARG A 67 -7.79 -16.93 0.60
N HIS A 68 -8.99 -16.47 0.95
CA HIS A 68 -10.17 -16.59 0.10
C HIS A 68 -10.06 -15.66 -1.12
N ARG A 69 -10.92 -15.88 -2.12
CA ARG A 69 -10.93 -15.04 -3.31
C ARG A 69 -11.59 -13.71 -2.99
N LEU A 70 -10.88 -12.62 -3.28
CA LEU A 70 -11.43 -11.28 -3.23
C LEU A 70 -12.23 -11.00 -4.51
N TYR A 71 -13.35 -10.33 -4.38
CA TYR A 71 -14.14 -9.84 -5.51
C TYR A 71 -14.25 -8.33 -5.43
N THR A 72 -14.28 -7.66 -6.58
CA THR A 72 -14.55 -6.22 -6.65
C THR A 72 -15.41 -5.89 -7.85
N THR A 73 -16.31 -4.92 -7.68
CA THR A 73 -17.14 -4.40 -8.78
C THR A 73 -16.37 -3.42 -9.66
N GLY A 74 -15.31 -2.80 -9.12
CA GLY A 74 -14.42 -1.91 -9.87
C GLY A 74 -13.29 -2.63 -10.60
N PRO A 75 -12.57 -1.94 -11.50
CA PRO A 75 -11.35 -2.47 -12.12
C PRO A 75 -10.19 -2.54 -11.12
N LEU A 76 -9.22 -3.42 -11.39
CA LEU A 76 -7.98 -3.49 -10.62
C LEU A 76 -6.88 -2.70 -11.34
N SER A 77 -6.46 -1.58 -10.74
CA SER A 77 -5.30 -0.81 -11.16
C SER A 77 -3.98 -1.47 -10.70
N GLU A 78 -2.82 -0.88 -11.04
CA GLU A 78 -1.51 -1.43 -10.68
C GLU A 78 -1.30 -1.45 -9.16
N ARG A 79 -1.68 -0.39 -8.44
CA ARG A 79 -1.64 -0.39 -6.96
C ARG A 79 -2.49 -1.52 -6.36
N CYS A 80 -3.67 -1.78 -6.91
CA CYS A 80 -4.55 -2.85 -6.44
C CYS A 80 -3.91 -4.23 -6.68
N ARG A 81 -3.40 -4.48 -7.90
CA ARG A 81 -2.76 -5.76 -8.26
C ARG A 81 -1.53 -6.03 -7.41
N GLY A 82 -0.71 -5.02 -7.22
CA GLY A 82 0.48 -5.09 -6.36
C GLY A 82 0.10 -5.43 -4.92
N MET A 83 -0.87 -4.71 -4.34
CA MET A 83 -1.31 -4.96 -2.96
C MET A 83 -1.95 -6.34 -2.80
N ILE A 84 -2.80 -6.77 -3.74
CA ILE A 84 -3.35 -8.13 -3.76
C ILE A 84 -2.23 -9.16 -3.76
N LYS A 85 -1.13 -8.94 -4.49
CA LYS A 85 -0.05 -9.92 -4.57
C LYS A 85 0.71 -10.10 -3.25
N VAL A 86 0.72 -9.07 -2.40
CA VAL A 86 1.36 -9.07 -1.08
C VAL A 86 0.39 -9.58 -0.01
N ALA A 87 -0.84 -9.07 -0.02
CA ALA A 87 -1.80 -9.22 1.08
C ALA A 87 -2.82 -10.35 0.89
N ALA A 88 -3.06 -10.78 -0.34
CA ALA A 88 -4.08 -11.76 -0.69
C ALA A 88 -3.55 -12.79 -1.68
N LYS A 89 -4.35 -13.82 -1.99
CA LYS A 89 -3.96 -14.83 -2.99
C LYS A 89 -4.46 -14.53 -4.39
N ARG A 90 -5.73 -14.14 -4.50
CA ARG A 90 -6.44 -14.09 -5.78
C ARG A 90 -7.59 -13.09 -5.69
N ALA A 91 -7.83 -12.40 -6.79
CA ALA A 91 -8.95 -11.50 -6.94
C ALA A 91 -9.65 -11.71 -8.28
N THR A 92 -10.94 -11.36 -8.33
CA THR A 92 -11.71 -11.22 -9.57
C THR A 92 -12.31 -9.81 -9.60
N ALA A 93 -12.08 -9.09 -10.69
CA ALA A 93 -12.50 -7.71 -10.88
C ALA A 93 -13.76 -7.60 -11.75
N ASN A 94 -14.33 -6.40 -11.81
CA ASN A 94 -15.46 -6.06 -12.69
C ASN A 94 -16.67 -6.98 -12.50
N ILE A 95 -16.90 -7.45 -11.27
CA ILE A 95 -18.10 -8.24 -10.96
C ILE A 95 -19.33 -7.38 -11.21
N GLN A 96 -20.23 -7.89 -12.05
CA GLN A 96 -21.48 -7.21 -12.38
C GLN A 96 -22.52 -7.55 -11.30
N PRO A 97 -23.08 -6.57 -10.59
CA PRO A 97 -24.18 -6.82 -9.64
C PRO A 97 -25.37 -7.44 -10.39
N ARG A 98 -25.75 -8.67 -10.02
CA ARG A 98 -26.90 -9.36 -10.62
C ARG A 98 -27.66 -10.16 -9.58
N ASN A 99 -28.97 -9.95 -9.52
CA ASN A 99 -29.84 -10.77 -8.69
C ASN A 99 -30.02 -12.15 -9.34
N HIS A 100 -29.56 -13.19 -8.64
CA HIS A 100 -29.71 -14.60 -9.01
C HIS A 100 -30.78 -15.31 -8.17
N GLY A 101 -31.47 -14.58 -7.28
CA GLY A 101 -32.47 -15.14 -6.37
C GLY A 101 -31.87 -16.04 -5.29
N LEU A 102 -30.58 -15.88 -4.97
CA LEU A 102 -29.91 -16.68 -3.96
C LEU A 102 -30.10 -16.04 -2.58
N THR A 103 -30.56 -16.82 -1.59
CA THR A 103 -30.58 -16.39 -0.19
C THR A 103 -29.25 -16.76 0.47
N LEU A 104 -28.50 -15.75 0.90
CA LEU A 104 -27.19 -15.93 1.50
C LEU A 104 -27.24 -15.51 2.98
N ASP A 105 -27.24 -16.49 3.88
CA ASP A 105 -27.20 -16.26 5.32
C ASP A 105 -25.75 -16.01 5.76
N LEU A 106 -25.29 -14.78 5.60
CA LEU A 106 -23.93 -14.35 5.94
C LEU A 106 -23.98 -13.17 6.92
N LYS A 107 -23.13 -13.24 7.96
CA LYS A 107 -22.84 -12.07 8.79
C LYS A 107 -22.14 -11.01 7.94
N ARG A 108 -22.56 -9.75 8.00
CA ARG A 108 -21.94 -8.66 7.23
C ARG A 108 -21.03 -7.82 8.11
N THR A 109 -19.83 -7.52 7.63
CA THR A 109 -18.86 -6.65 8.31
C THR A 109 -18.26 -5.67 7.31
N GLU A 110 -18.61 -4.39 7.48
CA GLU A 110 -18.07 -3.30 6.67
C GLU A 110 -16.72 -2.85 7.23
N ILE A 111 -15.71 -2.82 6.37
CA ILE A 111 -14.33 -2.46 6.69
C ILE A 111 -14.11 -0.98 6.38
N GLY A 112 -14.05 -0.18 7.45
CA GLY A 112 -13.86 1.26 7.40
C GLY A 112 -15.10 2.01 6.89
N PHE A 113 -15.17 3.30 7.18
CA PHE A 113 -16.31 4.13 6.74
C PHE A 113 -16.19 4.48 5.25
N SER A 114 -17.32 4.40 4.53
CA SER A 114 -17.37 4.68 3.09
C SER A 114 -16.96 6.12 2.72
N GLU A 115 -17.18 7.08 3.62
CA GLU A 115 -16.82 8.50 3.45
C GLU A 115 -15.32 8.75 3.57
N ASN A 116 -14.58 7.87 4.26
CA ASN A 116 -13.15 8.08 4.47
C ASN A 116 -12.36 7.67 3.22
N PRO A 117 -11.56 8.60 2.65
CA PRO A 117 -10.80 8.34 1.41
C PRO A 117 -9.68 7.32 1.63
N LEU A 118 -9.18 7.20 2.86
CA LEU A 118 -8.18 6.24 3.30
C LEU A 118 -8.74 5.38 4.44
N PHE A 119 -8.20 4.18 4.59
CA PHE A 119 -8.43 3.42 5.81
C PHE A 119 -7.54 4.02 6.92
N PRO A 120 -8.10 4.41 8.08
CA PRO A 120 -7.29 4.92 9.18
C PRO A 120 -6.50 3.75 9.76
N VAL A 121 -5.19 3.71 9.53
CA VAL A 121 -4.32 2.76 10.22
C VAL A 121 -4.31 3.16 11.69
N GLN A 122 -4.71 2.27 12.58
CA GLN A 122 -4.54 2.52 14.00
C GLN A 122 -3.06 2.34 14.35
N ALA A 123 -2.44 3.37 14.93
CA ALA A 123 -1.17 3.19 15.60
C ALA A 123 -1.43 2.25 16.78
N ASP A 124 -0.83 1.05 16.77
CA ASP A 124 -0.90 0.24 17.96
C ASP A 124 0.00 0.88 19.03
N GLY A 125 -0.46 0.90 20.27
CA GLY A 125 0.37 1.40 21.39
C GLY A 125 1.56 0.48 21.72
N ARG A 126 1.85 -0.52 20.86
CA ARG A 126 2.87 -1.56 21.08
C ARG A 126 4.13 -1.31 20.27
N THR A 127 4.11 -0.42 19.29
CA THR A 127 5.30 -0.04 18.52
C THR A 127 5.73 1.38 18.87
N THR A 128 6.93 1.49 19.45
CA THR A 128 7.66 2.75 19.59
C THR A 128 8.07 3.21 18.20
N SER A 129 7.19 3.95 17.54
CA SER A 129 7.61 4.71 16.36
C SER A 129 8.76 5.64 16.78
N PRO A 130 9.82 5.79 15.97
CA PRO A 130 10.88 6.75 16.25
C PRO A 130 10.28 8.13 16.51
N SER A 131 10.85 8.88 17.45
CA SER A 131 10.37 10.25 17.71
C SER A 131 10.48 11.09 16.44
N GLU A 132 9.41 11.81 16.10
CA GLU A 132 9.37 12.66 14.91
C GLU A 132 10.52 13.68 14.93
N GLU A 133 10.87 14.21 16.10
CA GLU A 133 12.00 15.12 16.32
C GLU A 133 13.34 14.57 15.81
N ARG A 134 13.62 13.28 15.99
CA ARG A 134 14.87 12.66 15.50
C ARG A 134 14.87 12.55 13.97
N ILE A 135 13.72 12.23 13.39
CA ILE A 135 13.58 12.15 11.94
C ILE A 135 13.71 13.54 11.32
N ASP A 136 13.08 14.55 11.91
CA ASP A 136 13.16 15.93 11.45
C ASP A 136 14.59 16.46 11.54
N SER A 137 15.33 16.12 12.60
CA SER A 137 16.76 16.43 12.71
C SER A 137 17.57 15.80 11.56
N ILE A 138 17.32 14.54 11.22
CA ILE A 138 17.97 13.87 10.08
C ILE A 138 17.63 14.57 8.76
N LEU A 139 16.35 14.87 8.53
CA LEU A 139 15.85 15.48 7.28
C LEU A 139 16.24 16.95 7.13
N SER A 140 16.62 17.63 8.23
CA SER A 140 17.11 19.01 8.19
C SER A 140 18.50 19.17 7.56
N ARG A 141 19.23 18.07 7.39
CA ARG A 141 20.56 18.07 6.76
C ARG A 141 20.42 18.23 5.24
N SER A 142 21.30 19.03 4.64
CA SER A 142 21.40 19.13 3.18
C SER A 142 21.91 17.80 2.60
N ALA A 143 21.28 17.39 1.51
CA ALA A 143 21.68 16.26 0.69
C ALA A 143 21.44 16.65 -0.76
N GLU A 144 22.52 16.90 -1.50
CA GLU A 144 22.48 17.44 -2.85
C GLU A 144 22.48 16.33 -3.91
N SER A 145 23.01 15.16 -3.56
CA SER A 145 23.08 13.99 -4.43
C SER A 145 22.06 12.91 -4.07
N PRO A 146 21.68 12.04 -5.04
CA PRO A 146 20.88 10.86 -4.77
C PRO A 146 21.49 9.90 -3.73
N SER A 147 22.81 9.78 -3.70
CA SER A 147 23.52 8.92 -2.74
C SER A 147 23.41 9.44 -1.32
N GLU A 148 23.54 10.76 -1.10
CA GLU A 148 23.34 11.39 0.21
C GLU A 148 21.89 11.25 0.68
N MET A 149 20.92 11.44 -0.23
CA MET A 149 19.50 11.22 0.10
C MET A 149 19.20 9.77 0.53
N LEU A 150 19.84 8.78 -0.10
CA LEU A 150 19.73 7.39 0.33
C LEU A 150 20.39 7.15 1.69
N ILE A 151 21.51 7.82 2.01
CA ILE A 151 22.12 7.76 3.34
C ILE A 151 21.15 8.29 4.40
N LEU A 152 20.50 9.44 4.15
CA LEU A 152 19.47 9.97 5.06
C LEU A 152 18.32 8.97 5.26
N ALA A 153 17.84 8.34 4.19
CA ALA A 153 16.80 7.32 4.28
C ALA A 153 17.27 6.08 5.07
N GLU A 154 18.52 5.64 4.91
CA GLU A 154 19.10 4.54 5.69
C GLU A 154 19.22 4.87 7.18
N GLU A 155 19.59 6.12 7.51
CA GLU A 155 19.61 6.58 8.90
C GLU A 155 18.21 6.59 9.52
N ILE A 156 17.18 7.04 8.79
CA ILE A 156 15.78 6.95 9.25
C ILE A 156 15.38 5.48 9.46
N ALA A 157 15.72 4.61 8.52
CA ALA A 157 15.43 3.18 8.62
C ALA A 157 16.10 2.53 9.83
N SER A 158 17.30 3.00 10.21
CA SER A 158 18.04 2.50 11.38
C SER A 158 17.37 2.83 12.71
N LEU A 159 16.44 3.81 12.74
CA LEU A 159 15.67 4.13 13.94
C LEU A 159 14.56 3.11 14.23
N ILE A 160 14.20 2.29 13.25
CA ILE A 160 13.15 1.27 13.39
C ILE A 160 13.71 0.14 14.26
N GLU A 161 13.07 -0.08 15.40
CA GLU A 161 13.44 -1.16 16.32
C GLU A 161 13.32 -2.53 15.64
N THR A 162 14.33 -3.36 15.85
CA THR A 162 14.37 -4.74 15.37
C THR A 162 14.48 -5.70 16.53
N GLY A 163 13.86 -6.86 16.37
CA GLY A 163 13.97 -8.02 17.23
C GLY A 163 13.59 -9.26 16.44
N GLY A 164 13.42 -10.41 17.09
CA GLY A 164 12.86 -11.60 16.45
C GLY A 164 11.53 -11.97 17.09
N PRO A 165 10.64 -12.78 16.49
CA PRO A 165 10.52 -13.25 15.09
C PRO A 165 10.27 -12.16 14.03
N LEU A 166 10.67 -12.40 12.76
CA LEU A 166 10.51 -11.44 11.65
C LEU A 166 9.09 -10.96 11.36
N HIS A 167 8.05 -11.67 11.84
CA HIS A 167 6.66 -11.24 11.64
C HIS A 167 6.17 -10.25 12.69
N ASP A 168 6.86 -10.20 13.83
CA ASP A 168 6.55 -9.35 14.98
C ASP A 168 7.28 -8.00 14.94
N PHE A 169 8.31 -7.88 14.08
CA PHE A 169 9.11 -6.68 13.95
C PHE A 169 8.98 -6.05 12.56
N HIS A 170 9.07 -4.72 12.55
CA HIS A 170 9.14 -3.96 11.32
C HIS A 170 10.49 -4.19 10.64
N ARG A 171 10.48 -4.35 9.32
CA ARG A 171 11.72 -4.29 8.53
C ARG A 171 12.26 -2.86 8.56
N GLN A 172 13.57 -2.72 8.67
CA GLN A 172 14.30 -1.45 8.60
C GLN A 172 14.28 -0.90 7.17
N ILE A 173 13.12 -0.38 6.77
CA ILE A 173 12.88 0.21 5.45
C ILE A 173 12.29 1.59 5.67
N ALA A 174 12.85 2.57 4.97
CA ALA A 174 12.34 3.93 4.94
C ALA A 174 12.33 4.45 3.50
N ALA A 175 11.49 5.45 3.27
CA ALA A 175 11.38 6.16 2.01
C ALA A 175 11.31 7.67 2.28
N VAL A 176 11.85 8.46 1.36
CA VAL A 176 11.85 9.93 1.38
C VAL A 176 11.43 10.44 0.01
N LEU A 177 10.59 11.47 -0.02
CA LEU A 177 10.13 12.13 -1.24
C LEU A 177 10.68 13.56 -1.27
N LYS A 178 11.35 13.90 -2.37
CA LYS A 178 11.94 15.22 -2.61
C LYS A 178 11.26 15.88 -3.81
N SER A 179 10.94 17.16 -3.72
CA SER A 179 10.40 17.95 -4.83
C SER A 179 11.45 18.15 -5.91
N ARG A 180 11.05 18.73 -7.04
CA ARG A 180 11.96 19.10 -8.11
C ARG A 180 12.91 20.22 -7.67
N GLU A 181 12.42 21.12 -6.82
CA GLU A 181 13.12 22.28 -6.27
C GLU A 181 14.08 21.88 -5.13
N GLY A 182 14.04 20.62 -4.72
CA GLY A 182 14.95 20.03 -3.76
C GLY A 182 14.42 20.00 -2.32
N GLU A 183 13.17 20.41 -2.11
CA GLU A 183 12.52 20.38 -0.80
C GLU A 183 12.10 18.95 -0.43
N ILE A 184 12.23 18.58 0.84
CA ILE A 184 11.72 17.29 1.32
C ILE A 184 10.21 17.42 1.51
N LEU A 185 9.46 16.70 0.69
CA LEU A 185 8.01 16.67 0.74
C LEU A 185 7.51 15.70 1.81
N GLY A 186 8.30 14.72 2.24
CA GLY A 186 7.92 13.84 3.34
C GLY A 186 8.70 12.54 3.36
N TYR A 187 8.39 11.72 4.35
CA TYR A 187 9.01 10.43 4.56
C TYR A 187 7.97 9.37 4.95
N GLY A 188 8.38 8.12 4.86
CA GLY A 188 7.63 6.99 5.42
C GLY A 188 8.58 5.94 5.95
N ILE A 189 8.17 5.28 7.03
CA ILE A 189 8.86 4.13 7.60
C ILE A 189 7.96 2.91 7.47
N ASN A 190 8.54 1.73 7.31
CA ASN A 190 7.80 0.49 7.19
C ASN A 190 7.20 0.09 8.55
N THR A 191 5.90 -0.19 8.59
CA THR A 191 5.15 -0.62 9.79
C THR A 191 4.43 -1.95 9.55
N ASN A 192 5.01 -2.80 8.69
CA ASN A 192 4.38 -4.02 8.22
C ASN A 192 4.14 -5.13 9.26
N ALA A 193 4.65 -4.99 10.49
CA ALA A 193 4.28 -5.92 11.56
C ALA A 193 2.82 -5.71 11.95
N LEU A 194 2.34 -4.45 11.96
CA LEU A 194 0.94 -4.11 12.24
C LEU A 194 0.02 -4.56 11.13
N ASN A 195 0.46 -4.32 9.90
CA ASN A 195 -0.35 -4.56 8.72
C ASN A 195 0.56 -4.73 7.51
N LYS A 196 0.49 -5.90 6.86
CA LYS A 196 1.44 -6.29 5.80
C LYS A 196 1.40 -5.40 4.55
N THR A 197 0.42 -4.50 4.45
CA THR A 197 0.33 -3.50 3.37
C THR A 197 1.08 -2.20 3.66
N LEU A 198 1.52 -1.96 4.89
CA LEU A 198 2.09 -0.69 5.35
C LEU A 198 3.61 -0.65 5.21
N HIS A 199 4.05 -0.67 3.95
CA HIS A 199 5.44 -0.44 3.60
C HIS A 199 5.79 1.06 3.68
N ALA A 200 7.08 1.36 3.73
CA ALA A 200 7.58 2.73 3.84
C ALA A 200 7.02 3.66 2.75
N GLU A 201 6.99 3.20 1.50
CA GLU A 201 6.50 3.97 0.36
C GLU A 201 4.97 4.17 0.42
N ILE A 202 4.23 3.16 0.90
CA ILE A 202 2.77 3.27 1.08
C ILE A 202 2.46 4.30 2.18
N ASN A 203 3.14 4.17 3.31
CA ASN A 203 2.99 5.10 4.44
C ASN A 203 3.36 6.52 4.02
N LEU A 204 4.45 6.71 3.27
CA LEU A 204 4.83 8.01 2.73
C LEU A 204 3.71 8.61 1.89
N ILE A 205 3.22 7.88 0.89
CA ILE A 205 2.24 8.39 -0.08
C ILE A 205 0.91 8.69 0.58
N GLN A 206 0.44 7.81 1.47
CA GLN A 206 -0.81 8.00 2.19
C GLN A 206 -0.70 9.17 3.18
N LYS A 207 0.41 9.32 3.92
CA LYS A 207 0.65 10.49 4.78
C LYS A 207 0.73 11.79 3.97
N PHE A 208 1.45 11.78 2.84
CA PHE A 208 1.54 12.92 1.94
C PHE A 208 0.14 13.36 1.47
N PHE A 209 -0.67 12.42 0.98
CA PHE A 209 -2.04 12.70 0.56
C PHE A 209 -2.92 13.20 1.71
N THR A 210 -2.84 12.60 2.91
CA THR A 210 -3.61 13.09 4.07
C THR A 210 -3.31 14.55 4.39
N ARG A 211 -2.04 14.97 4.25
CA ARG A 211 -1.62 16.33 4.54
C ARG A 211 -1.94 17.32 3.42
N THR A 212 -1.82 16.93 2.16
CA THR A 212 -1.88 17.86 1.02
C THR A 212 -3.14 17.71 0.17
N GLY A 213 -3.82 16.57 0.22
CA GLY A 213 -4.87 16.18 -0.72
C GLY A 213 -4.38 15.92 -2.15
N GLN A 214 -3.07 15.94 -2.38
CA GLN A 214 -2.48 15.95 -3.72
C GLN A 214 -1.84 14.62 -4.11
N ARG A 215 -1.61 14.46 -5.42
CA ARG A 215 -0.74 13.42 -5.98
C ARG A 215 0.73 13.81 -5.83
N ILE A 216 1.63 12.86 -6.03
CA ILE A 216 3.06 13.16 -6.05
C ILE A 216 3.33 14.12 -7.21
N PRO A 217 3.90 15.32 -6.95
CA PRO A 217 4.02 16.36 -7.94
C PRO A 217 5.00 15.97 -9.05
N LYS A 218 4.75 16.47 -10.27
CA LYS A 218 5.64 16.24 -11.41
C LYS A 218 7.08 16.67 -11.12
N GLY A 219 8.04 15.80 -11.45
CA GLY A 219 9.47 16.05 -11.26
C GLY A 219 9.99 15.74 -9.85
N ALA A 220 9.12 15.32 -8.92
CA ALA A 220 9.55 14.78 -7.64
C ALA A 220 10.37 13.48 -7.83
N THR A 221 11.20 13.19 -6.84
CA THR A 221 12.04 11.99 -6.79
C THR A 221 11.82 11.26 -5.48
N LEU A 222 11.64 9.94 -5.55
CA LEU A 222 11.51 9.08 -4.37
C LEU A 222 12.81 8.32 -4.12
N TYR A 223 13.24 8.30 -2.87
CA TYR A 223 14.40 7.56 -2.38
C TYR A 223 13.89 6.48 -1.44
N SER A 224 14.17 5.21 -1.71
CA SER A 224 13.78 4.09 -0.85
C SER A 224 15.01 3.29 -0.45
N THR A 225 15.11 2.87 0.81
CA THR A 225 16.25 2.03 1.21
C THR A 225 16.23 0.67 0.53
N HIS A 226 15.08 0.23 0.03
CA HIS A 226 14.91 -1.04 -0.69
C HIS A 226 14.19 -0.80 -2.02
N LYS A 227 14.44 -1.69 -2.99
CA LYS A 227 13.70 -1.66 -4.24
C LYS A 227 12.18 -1.79 -3.97
N PRO A 228 11.34 -0.87 -4.46
CA PRO A 228 9.90 -0.97 -4.31
C PRO A 228 9.35 -2.30 -4.83
N CYS A 229 8.60 -3.01 -4.01
CA CYS A 229 7.89 -4.21 -4.43
C CYS A 229 6.70 -3.86 -5.34
N LYS A 230 6.02 -4.84 -5.95
CA LYS A 230 4.86 -4.63 -6.85
C LYS A 230 3.77 -3.74 -6.25
N MET A 231 3.51 -3.86 -4.94
CA MET A 231 2.57 -3.01 -4.22
C MET A 231 3.03 -1.56 -4.18
N CYS A 232 4.26 -1.32 -3.71
CA CYS A 232 4.85 0.02 -3.61
C CYS A 232 5.00 0.66 -4.98
N ALA A 233 5.54 -0.08 -5.95
CA ALA A 233 5.70 0.36 -7.33
C ALA A 233 4.36 0.74 -7.98
N GLY A 234 3.30 -0.07 -7.78
CA GLY A 234 1.96 0.25 -8.25
C GLY A 234 1.39 1.51 -7.60
N MET A 235 1.61 1.70 -6.29
CA MET A 235 1.17 2.91 -5.58
C MET A 235 1.90 4.17 -6.06
N ILE A 236 3.23 4.10 -6.18
CA ILE A 236 4.06 5.21 -6.69
C ILE A 236 3.58 5.58 -8.09
N HIS A 237 3.46 4.61 -8.98
CA HIS A 237 3.00 4.84 -10.36
C HIS A 237 1.59 5.44 -10.41
N ASP A 238 0.60 4.81 -9.76
CA ASP A 238 -0.80 5.24 -9.87
C ASP A 238 -1.08 6.58 -9.14
N TRP A 239 -0.23 6.97 -8.18
CA TRP A 239 -0.38 8.20 -7.40
C TRP A 239 0.61 9.32 -7.74
N SER A 240 1.30 9.21 -8.88
CA SER A 240 2.10 10.30 -9.46
C SER A 240 1.29 11.12 -10.46
N GLU A 241 1.54 12.44 -10.49
CA GLU A 241 1.04 13.31 -11.58
C GLU A 241 1.67 12.96 -12.93
N ASP A 242 2.94 12.55 -12.92
CA ASP A 242 3.69 12.09 -14.09
C ASP A 242 4.33 10.72 -13.80
N PRO A 243 3.58 9.61 -13.95
CA PRO A 243 4.08 8.27 -13.63
C PRO A 243 5.29 7.85 -14.47
N LYS A 244 5.41 8.36 -15.70
CA LYS A 244 6.53 8.08 -16.60
C LYS A 244 7.76 8.92 -16.29
N GLY A 245 7.60 10.10 -15.67
CA GLY A 245 8.72 10.94 -15.22
C GLY A 245 9.17 10.67 -13.77
N MET A 246 8.40 9.89 -13.00
CA MET A 246 8.67 9.65 -11.58
C MET A 246 9.92 8.82 -11.35
N LYS A 247 11.01 9.44 -10.90
CA LYS A 247 12.28 8.76 -10.61
C LYS A 247 12.27 8.12 -9.22
N VAL A 248 12.78 6.89 -9.14
CA VAL A 248 12.96 6.18 -7.88
C VAL A 248 14.40 5.71 -7.74
N PHE A 249 15.09 6.18 -6.71
CA PHE A 249 16.41 5.67 -6.33
C PHE A 249 16.27 4.68 -5.19
N TYR A 250 17.04 3.58 -5.25
CA TYR A 250 17.06 2.62 -4.17
C TYR A 250 18.44 2.08 -3.86
N ARG A 251 18.63 1.66 -2.61
CA ARG A 251 19.90 1.13 -2.10
C ARG A 251 20.02 -0.39 -2.21
N ASN A 252 19.04 -1.10 -1.69
CA ASN A 252 19.10 -2.57 -1.58
C ASN A 252 18.24 -3.22 -2.65
N GLU A 253 18.88 -4.05 -3.50
CA GLU A 253 18.16 -4.90 -4.44
C GLU A 253 17.54 -6.09 -3.68
N GLU A 254 16.25 -6.31 -3.85
CA GLU A 254 15.57 -7.47 -3.26
C GLU A 254 15.52 -8.63 -4.26
N LYS A 255 16.09 -9.78 -3.89
CA LYS A 255 16.06 -10.99 -4.72
C LYS A 255 14.67 -11.66 -4.82
N GLY A 256 13.68 -11.15 -4.08
CA GLY A 256 12.34 -11.71 -3.99
C GLY A 256 11.52 -11.56 -5.28
N GLY A 257 10.56 -12.46 -5.51
CA GLY A 257 9.66 -12.39 -6.68
C GLY A 257 8.70 -11.18 -6.67
N LEU A 258 8.56 -10.50 -5.53
CA LEU A 258 7.71 -9.32 -5.39
C LEU A 258 8.36 -8.04 -5.91
N SER A 259 9.68 -7.99 -6.06
CA SER A 259 10.43 -6.77 -6.44
C SER A 259 11.01 -6.86 -7.86
N ARG A 260 10.58 -7.88 -8.61
CA ARG A 260 10.88 -8.11 -10.02
C ARG A 260 9.66 -7.88 -10.90
N ASN A 261 9.88 -7.37 -12.10
CA ASN A 261 8.84 -7.12 -13.10
C ASN A 261 7.69 -6.29 -12.51
N THR A 262 8.07 -5.24 -11.79
CA THR A 262 7.16 -4.22 -11.29
C THR A 262 6.78 -3.26 -12.43
N ILE A 263 5.73 -2.47 -12.23
CA ILE A 263 5.38 -1.41 -13.18
C ILE A 263 6.52 -0.40 -13.34
N LEU A 264 7.27 -0.13 -12.26
CA LEU A 264 8.43 0.77 -12.28
C LEU A 264 9.63 0.20 -13.06
N ASP A 265 9.82 -1.13 -13.07
CA ASP A 265 10.79 -1.78 -13.96
C ASP A 265 10.38 -1.63 -15.43
N THR A 266 9.07 -1.76 -15.71
CA THR A 266 8.51 -1.69 -17.07
C THR A 266 8.67 -0.30 -17.68
N VAL A 267 8.50 0.76 -16.88
CA VAL A 267 8.70 2.14 -17.35
C VAL A 267 10.17 2.57 -17.32
N GLY A 268 11.06 1.83 -16.65
CA GLY A 268 12.50 2.11 -16.62
C GLY A 268 12.92 3.25 -15.68
N ASN A 269 12.13 3.53 -14.64
CA ASN A 269 12.33 4.72 -13.79
C ASN A 269 13.03 4.45 -12.45
N GLN A 270 13.59 3.26 -12.27
CA GLN A 270 14.28 2.89 -11.05
C GLN A 270 15.79 2.86 -11.27
N VAL A 271 16.52 3.46 -10.34
CA VAL A 271 17.98 3.52 -10.37
C VAL A 271 18.51 2.89 -9.09
N HIS A 272 19.26 1.80 -9.25
CA HIS A 272 20.00 1.19 -8.15
C HIS A 272 21.29 1.97 -7.90
N LEU A 273 21.49 2.43 -6.66
CA LEU A 273 22.74 3.03 -6.21
C LEU A 273 23.27 2.20 -5.04
N PRO A 274 24.11 1.17 -5.27
CA PRO A 274 24.66 0.35 -4.19
C PRO A 274 25.55 1.20 -3.25
N ARG A 275 25.86 0.68 -2.05
CA ARG A 275 26.94 1.27 -1.24
C ARG A 275 28.24 1.08 -2.00
N GLU A 276 29.07 2.10 -2.08
CA GLU A 276 30.45 1.93 -2.53
C GLU A 276 31.15 1.00 -1.53
N HIS A 277 31.63 -0.14 -2.00
CA HIS A 277 32.51 -0.98 -1.20
C HIS A 277 33.85 -0.26 -1.13
N HIS A 278 34.12 0.42 -0.02
CA HIS A 278 35.51 0.66 0.35
C HIS A 278 36.10 -0.70 0.68
N GLU A 279 36.84 -1.27 -0.28
CA GLU A 279 37.75 -2.38 -0.02
C GLU A 279 38.72 -1.91 1.07
N SER A 280 38.53 -2.43 2.29
CA SER A 280 39.47 -2.34 3.40
C SER A 280 40.51 -3.42 3.30
#